data_AF-A0A5C3F8A4-F1
#
_entry.id   AF-A0A5C3F8A4-F1
#
_cell.length_a   1.000
_cell.length_b   1.000
_cell.length_c   1.000
_cell.angle_alpha   90.00
_cell.angle_beta   90.00
_cell.angle_gamma   90.00
#
_symmetry.space_group_name_H-M   'P 1'
#
loop_
_entity.id
_entity.type
_entity.pdbx_description
1 polymer ?
#
loop_
_entity_poly.entity_id
_entity_poly.type
_entity_poly.pdbx_seq_one_letter_code
_entity_poly.pdbx_strand_id
1 'polypeptide(L)'
;MLSNALTPLAALNAHMMTPVHPTAYPFPWATTLHALRVSLAYRGICKGFKARRRAQGKKDDELQVGMLREAAGFLVMAWGGSFLSNYILTQIPGQLISVQPWLNYLSVHYAVGFLLTLFPAPSARLLDLCLPVLDGATRTAATLGGINLVLNHVNPAVRSSWLLQVLIATISASGGGISAFTLNVFDPVGWSFSTPPFLTFSRLVEFTDILAPMIAALAFGVVTQSHPAYTNLVQSSSLTSLLGVHGAKMSAPAFSPDRARALVTLIIATCFWAKAMVTHLLAPVTPPASASTSVKKIAAPARSSGSRASTPSTPSTRSRKAANKVEA
;
A
#
# COMPACT_ATOMS: atom_id res chain seq x y z
N MET A 1 24.83 -11.76 -19.96
CA MET A 1 24.06 -12.43 -18.88
C MET A 1 22.81 -11.64 -18.48
N LEU A 2 22.89 -10.34 -18.16
CA LEU A 2 21.71 -9.53 -17.78
C LEU A 2 20.59 -9.54 -18.84
N SER A 3 20.92 -9.44 -20.13
CA SER A 3 19.92 -9.50 -21.20
C SER A 3 19.06 -10.77 -21.15
N ASN A 4 19.67 -11.93 -20.89
CA ASN A 4 18.97 -13.21 -20.83
C ASN A 4 18.04 -13.29 -19.61
N ALA A 5 18.43 -12.65 -18.49
CA ALA A 5 17.60 -12.58 -17.29
C ALA A 5 16.39 -11.64 -17.46
N LEU A 6 16.50 -10.59 -18.30
CA LEU A 6 15.44 -9.61 -18.51
C LEU A 6 14.37 -10.07 -19.51
N THR A 7 14.72 -10.90 -20.51
CA THR A 7 13.77 -11.38 -21.52
C THR A 7 12.50 -12.03 -20.93
N PRO A 8 12.57 -13.00 -20.01
CA PRO A 8 11.36 -13.61 -19.44
C PRO A 8 10.54 -12.60 -18.62
N LEU A 9 11.20 -11.65 -17.96
CA LEU A 9 10.51 -10.59 -17.21
C LEU A 9 9.84 -9.57 -18.13
N ALA A 10 10.42 -9.28 -19.30
CA ALA A 10 9.78 -8.44 -20.30
C ALA A 10 8.53 -9.13 -20.87
N ALA A 11 8.62 -10.42 -21.18
CA ALA A 11 7.47 -11.22 -21.64
C ALA A 11 6.36 -11.29 -20.58
N LEU A 12 6.72 -11.53 -19.32
CA LEU A 12 5.78 -11.48 -18.20
C LEU A 12 5.09 -10.13 -18.12
N ASN A 13 5.85 -9.03 -18.15
CA ASN A 13 5.27 -7.70 -18.07
C ASN A 13 4.35 -7.38 -19.26
N ALA A 14 4.68 -7.84 -20.46
CA ALA A 14 3.79 -7.70 -21.62
C ALA A 14 2.49 -8.49 -21.41
N HIS A 15 2.57 -9.72 -20.92
CA HIS A 15 1.40 -10.53 -20.59
C HIS A 15 0.54 -9.92 -19.48
N MET A 16 1.16 -9.26 -18.49
CA MET A 16 0.45 -8.58 -17.41
C MET A 16 -0.46 -7.43 -17.92
N MET A 17 -0.20 -6.92 -19.13
CA MET A 17 -1.04 -5.90 -19.76
C MET A 17 -2.20 -6.47 -20.59
N THR A 18 -2.21 -7.78 -20.88
CA THR A 18 -3.32 -8.41 -21.61
C THR A 18 -4.50 -8.66 -20.68
N PRO A 19 -5.74 -8.72 -21.21
CA PRO A 19 -6.90 -9.05 -20.41
C PRO A 19 -6.81 -10.48 -19.86
N VAL A 20 -7.40 -10.73 -18.68
CA VAL A 20 -7.57 -12.08 -18.12
C VAL A 20 -8.35 -12.97 -19.07
N HIS A 21 -9.44 -12.43 -19.62
CA HIS A 21 -10.20 -13.09 -20.67
C HIS A 21 -10.71 -12.03 -21.67
N PRO A 22 -10.57 -12.22 -22.99
CA PRO A 22 -10.90 -11.20 -23.99
C PRO A 22 -12.33 -10.65 -23.90
N THR A 23 -13.31 -11.50 -23.56
CA THR A 23 -14.75 -11.11 -23.51
C THR A 23 -15.36 -11.18 -22.10
N ALA A 24 -15.26 -12.33 -21.42
CA ALA A 24 -15.88 -12.54 -20.10
C ALA A 24 -15.27 -11.71 -18.96
N TYR A 25 -13.98 -11.37 -19.02
CA TYR A 25 -13.31 -10.59 -17.98
C TYR A 25 -12.17 -9.74 -18.58
N PRO A 26 -12.52 -8.65 -19.31
CA PRO A 26 -11.59 -7.88 -20.13
C PRO A 26 -10.72 -6.91 -19.31
N PHE A 27 -10.34 -7.30 -18.10
CA PHE A 27 -9.49 -6.51 -17.22
C PHE A 27 -8.04 -6.97 -17.30
N PRO A 28 -7.04 -6.08 -17.29
CA PRO A 28 -5.64 -6.47 -17.35
C PRO A 28 -5.22 -7.36 -16.18
N TRP A 29 -4.40 -8.38 -16.46
CA TRP A 29 -3.82 -9.27 -15.46
C TRP A 29 -3.13 -8.51 -14.32
N ALA A 30 -2.40 -7.43 -14.63
CA ALA A 30 -1.70 -6.61 -13.63
C ALA A 30 -2.61 -6.13 -12.52
N THR A 31 -3.71 -5.47 -12.88
CA THR A 31 -4.66 -4.92 -11.91
C THR A 31 -5.48 -6.00 -11.20
N THR A 32 -5.79 -7.09 -11.91
CA THR A 32 -6.56 -8.22 -11.35
C THR A 32 -5.75 -8.98 -10.31
N LEU A 33 -4.47 -9.29 -10.60
CA LEU A 33 -3.58 -10.00 -9.68
C LEU A 33 -3.17 -9.11 -8.50
N HIS A 34 -3.03 -7.80 -8.73
CA HIS A 34 -2.87 -6.84 -7.64
C HIS A 34 -4.08 -6.83 -6.72
N ALA A 35 -5.30 -6.74 -7.26
CA ALA A 35 -6.54 -6.81 -6.47
C ALA A 35 -6.63 -8.13 -5.67
N LEU A 36 -6.27 -9.27 -6.29
CA LEU A 36 -6.23 -10.59 -5.65
C LEU A 36 -5.27 -10.60 -4.47
N ARG A 37 -4.02 -10.16 -4.69
CA ARG A 37 -2.98 -10.11 -3.65
C ARG A 37 -3.37 -9.19 -2.51
N VAL A 38 -3.85 -7.98 -2.81
CA VAL A 38 -4.29 -7.02 -1.79
C VAL A 38 -5.50 -7.54 -1.03
N SER A 39 -6.44 -8.24 -1.69
CA SER A 39 -7.60 -8.85 -1.02
C SER A 39 -7.18 -9.91 0.00
N LEU A 40 -6.27 -10.82 -0.39
CA LEU A 40 -5.72 -11.83 0.51
C LEU A 40 -4.99 -11.19 1.70
N ALA A 41 -4.14 -10.20 1.44
CA ALA A 41 -3.43 -9.47 2.48
C ALA A 41 -4.38 -8.73 3.43
N TYR A 42 -5.34 -7.97 2.89
CA TYR A 42 -6.34 -7.21 3.63
C TYR A 42 -7.13 -8.12 4.58
N ARG A 43 -7.67 -9.23 4.06
CA ARG A 43 -8.43 -10.21 4.86
C ARG A 43 -7.56 -10.87 5.94
N GLY A 44 -6.31 -11.21 5.61
CA GLY A 44 -5.34 -11.74 6.58
C GLY A 44 -5.06 -10.76 7.73
N ILE A 45 -4.85 -9.47 7.41
CA ILE A 45 -4.62 -8.42 8.40
C ILE A 45 -5.88 -8.20 9.26
N CYS A 46 -7.06 -8.08 8.65
CA CYS A 46 -8.33 -7.96 9.37
C CYS A 46 -8.58 -9.14 10.32
N LYS A 47 -8.25 -10.37 9.91
CA LYS A 47 -8.33 -11.56 10.79
C LYS A 47 -7.43 -11.41 12.01
N GLY A 48 -6.20 -10.89 11.83
CA GLY A 48 -5.29 -10.59 12.93
C GLY A 48 -5.82 -9.50 13.87
N PHE A 49 -6.40 -8.43 13.34
CA PHE A 49 -7.04 -7.38 14.15
C PHE A 49 -8.23 -7.93 14.96
N LYS A 50 -9.11 -8.72 14.34
CA LYS A 50 -10.22 -9.38 15.03
C LYS A 50 -9.72 -10.29 16.16
N ALA A 51 -8.69 -11.09 15.92
CA ALA A 51 -8.09 -11.94 16.95
C ALA A 51 -7.56 -11.13 18.15
N ARG A 52 -6.86 -10.00 17.88
CA ARG A 52 -6.39 -9.11 18.96
C ARG A 52 -7.53 -8.47 19.76
N ARG A 53 -8.60 -8.04 19.10
CA ARG A 53 -9.77 -7.45 19.78
C ARG A 53 -10.52 -8.50 20.62
N ARG A 54 -10.63 -9.75 20.16
CA ARG A 54 -11.16 -10.86 20.96
C ARG A 54 -10.33 -11.09 22.23
N ALA A 55 -9.00 -11.07 22.10
CA ALA A 55 -8.11 -11.18 23.26
C ALA A 55 -8.26 -10.02 24.26
N GLN A 56 -8.83 -8.88 23.83
CA GLN A 56 -9.17 -7.74 24.68
C GLN A 56 -10.61 -7.82 25.25
N GLY A 57 -11.30 -8.96 25.09
CA GLY A 57 -12.64 -9.17 25.62
C GLY A 57 -13.77 -8.60 24.76
N LYS A 58 -13.49 -8.17 23.52
CA LYS A 58 -14.53 -7.76 22.56
C LYS A 58 -15.34 -8.96 22.07
N LYS A 59 -16.65 -8.79 22.03
CA LYS A 59 -17.61 -9.85 21.62
C LYS A 59 -17.72 -9.92 20.10
N ASP A 60 -18.14 -11.06 19.56
CA ASP A 60 -18.17 -11.30 18.10
C ASP A 60 -19.15 -10.40 17.33
N ASP A 61 -20.22 -9.93 17.97
CA ASP A 61 -21.16 -8.94 17.44
C ASP A 61 -20.49 -7.57 17.24
N GLU A 62 -19.63 -7.14 18.18
CA GLU A 62 -18.83 -5.92 18.07
C GLU A 62 -17.74 -6.00 17.00
N LEU A 63 -17.41 -7.21 16.52
CA LEU A 63 -16.35 -7.46 15.54
C LEU A 63 -16.87 -7.65 14.11
N GLN A 64 -18.18 -7.57 13.92
CA GLN A 64 -18.79 -7.58 12.59
C GLN A 64 -18.47 -6.28 11.87
N VAL A 65 -18.01 -6.40 10.63
CA VAL A 65 -17.70 -5.25 9.78
C VAL A 65 -18.70 -5.28 8.63
N GLY A 66 -19.45 -4.20 8.44
CA GLY A 66 -20.39 -4.10 7.34
C GLY A 66 -19.69 -4.16 5.98
N MET A 67 -20.37 -4.74 4.98
CA MET A 67 -19.82 -4.99 3.65
C MET A 67 -19.25 -3.73 2.98
N LEU A 68 -19.92 -2.58 3.10
CA LEU A 68 -19.45 -1.32 2.53
C LEU A 68 -18.14 -0.85 3.17
N ARG A 69 -18.00 -1.01 4.49
CA ARG A 69 -16.80 -0.63 5.23
C ARG A 69 -15.62 -1.55 4.91
N GLU A 70 -15.89 -2.85 4.77
CA GLU A 70 -14.89 -3.82 4.30
C GLU A 70 -14.41 -3.47 2.89
N ALA A 71 -15.33 -3.20 1.96
CA ALA A 71 -15.02 -2.79 0.60
C ALA A 71 -14.21 -1.48 0.56
N ALA A 72 -14.65 -0.47 1.31
CA ALA A 72 -13.93 0.81 1.38
C ALA A 72 -12.51 0.64 1.94
N GLY A 73 -12.33 -0.16 2.99
CA GLY A 73 -11.01 -0.42 3.57
C GLY A 73 -10.08 -1.15 2.61
N PHE A 74 -10.62 -2.14 1.89
CA PHE A 74 -9.89 -2.83 0.82
C PHE A 74 -9.48 -1.85 -0.30
N LEU A 75 -10.39 -0.98 -0.77
CA LEU A 75 -10.10 -0.01 -1.82
C LEU A 75 -9.06 1.03 -1.40
N VAL A 76 -9.07 1.49 -0.14
CA VAL A 76 -8.01 2.36 0.41
C VAL A 76 -6.65 1.67 0.31
N MET A 77 -6.56 0.39 0.69
CA MET A 77 -5.31 -0.36 0.60
C MET A 77 -4.90 -0.61 -0.86
N ALA A 78 -5.86 -0.85 -1.74
CA ALA A 78 -5.62 -1.26 -3.11
C ALA A 78 -5.27 -0.09 -4.04
N TRP A 79 -5.86 1.09 -3.80
CA TRP A 79 -5.73 2.29 -4.65
C TRP A 79 -5.01 3.46 -3.99
N GLY A 80 -4.78 3.43 -2.67
CA GLY A 80 -4.27 4.60 -1.93
C GLY A 80 -3.00 5.20 -2.51
N GLY A 81 -2.10 4.40 -3.09
CA GLY A 81 -0.92 4.89 -3.80
C GLY A 81 -1.27 5.76 -5.00
N SER A 82 -2.08 5.24 -5.93
CA SER A 82 -2.53 6.01 -7.10
C SER A 82 -3.40 7.21 -6.74
N PHE A 83 -4.24 7.09 -5.71
CA PHE A 83 -5.09 8.19 -5.24
C PHE A 83 -4.23 9.32 -4.67
N LEU A 84 -3.27 9.00 -3.80
CA LEU A 84 -2.36 9.97 -3.20
C LEU A 84 -1.45 10.61 -4.25
N SER A 85 -0.95 9.84 -5.22
CA SER A 85 -0.16 10.38 -6.33
C SER A 85 -0.96 11.40 -7.16
N ASN A 86 -2.20 11.09 -7.53
CA ASN A 86 -3.05 12.04 -8.25
C ASN A 86 -3.40 13.25 -7.40
N TYR A 87 -3.70 13.06 -6.12
CA TYR A 87 -3.99 14.16 -5.18
C TYR A 87 -2.81 15.14 -5.06
N ILE A 88 -1.58 14.64 -4.88
CA ILE A 88 -0.35 15.46 -4.81
C ILE A 88 -0.12 16.22 -6.11
N LEU A 89 -0.40 15.58 -7.25
CA LEU A 89 -0.28 16.20 -8.57
C LEU A 89 -1.49 17.07 -8.94
N THR A 90 -2.47 17.23 -8.06
CA THR A 90 -3.72 17.96 -8.33
C THR A 90 -4.49 17.44 -9.55
N GLN A 91 -4.40 16.14 -9.80
CA GLN A 91 -5.09 15.42 -10.87
C GLN A 91 -6.29 14.65 -10.30
N ILE A 92 -7.31 14.44 -11.13
CA ILE A 92 -8.48 13.62 -10.76
C ILE A 92 -8.07 12.14 -10.87
N PRO A 93 -8.15 11.33 -9.78
CA PRO A 93 -7.83 9.90 -9.85
C PRO A 93 -8.70 9.17 -10.88
N GLY A 94 -8.07 8.32 -11.69
CA GLY A 94 -8.74 7.51 -12.73
C GLY A 94 -9.90 6.66 -12.20
N GLN A 95 -9.83 6.27 -10.93
CA GLN A 95 -10.87 5.48 -10.26
C GLN A 95 -12.14 6.27 -9.96
N LEU A 96 -12.08 7.61 -9.92
CA LEU A 96 -13.28 8.44 -9.71
C LEU A 96 -14.01 8.78 -11.02
N ILE A 97 -13.32 8.64 -12.16
CA ILE A 97 -13.87 8.97 -13.49
C ILE A 97 -14.39 7.75 -14.25
N SER A 98 -14.09 6.53 -13.78
CA SER A 98 -14.48 5.29 -14.46
C SER A 98 -14.93 4.24 -13.47
N VAL A 99 -15.99 3.51 -13.84
CA VAL A 99 -16.49 2.36 -13.07
C VAL A 99 -15.62 1.11 -13.25
N GLN A 100 -14.77 1.05 -14.28
CA GLN A 100 -14.00 -0.15 -14.63
C GLN A 100 -13.05 -0.61 -13.50
N PRO A 101 -12.28 0.26 -12.84
CA PRO A 101 -11.48 -0.14 -11.68
C PRO A 101 -12.33 -0.71 -10.55
N TRP A 102 -13.51 -0.13 -10.29
CA TRP A 102 -14.43 -0.62 -9.25
C TRP A 102 -14.89 -2.03 -9.55
N LEU A 103 -15.35 -2.28 -10.78
CA LEU A 103 -15.79 -3.60 -11.22
C LEU A 103 -14.68 -4.63 -11.01
N ASN A 104 -13.47 -4.37 -11.52
CA ASN A 104 -12.37 -5.31 -11.39
C ASN A 104 -11.98 -5.59 -9.93
N TYR A 105 -11.76 -4.54 -9.13
CA TYR A 105 -11.22 -4.72 -7.78
C TYR A 105 -12.26 -5.33 -6.84
N LEU A 106 -13.53 -4.89 -6.92
CA LEU A 106 -14.57 -5.42 -6.05
C LEU A 106 -14.98 -6.84 -6.44
N SER A 107 -15.11 -7.16 -7.72
CA SER A 107 -15.41 -8.54 -8.16
C SER A 107 -14.34 -9.51 -7.66
N VAL A 108 -13.05 -9.18 -7.82
CA VAL A 108 -11.94 -10.00 -7.30
C VAL A 108 -12.00 -10.10 -5.79
N HIS A 109 -12.26 -9.00 -5.08
CA HIS A 109 -12.31 -9.00 -3.62
C HIS A 109 -13.41 -9.91 -3.07
N TYR A 110 -14.61 -9.86 -3.66
CA TYR A 110 -15.74 -10.69 -3.28
C TYR A 110 -15.58 -12.14 -3.74
N ALA A 111 -15.03 -12.38 -4.93
CA ALA A 111 -14.72 -13.73 -5.41
C ALA A 111 -13.70 -14.42 -4.50
N VAL A 112 -12.65 -13.71 -4.06
CA VAL A 112 -11.70 -14.21 -3.06
C VAL A 112 -12.42 -14.50 -1.74
N GLY A 113 -13.27 -13.59 -1.27
CA GLY A 113 -14.07 -13.81 -0.06
C GLY A 113 -14.89 -15.09 -0.13
N PHE A 114 -15.58 -15.32 -1.24
CA PHE A 114 -16.35 -16.54 -1.50
C PHE A 114 -15.46 -17.79 -1.56
N LEU A 115 -14.37 -17.77 -2.32
CA LEU A 115 -13.44 -18.91 -2.41
C LEU A 115 -12.85 -19.29 -1.05
N LEU A 116 -12.59 -18.31 -0.18
CA LEU A 116 -12.09 -18.55 1.18
C LEU A 116 -13.14 -19.13 2.13
N THR A 117 -14.43 -19.17 1.74
CA THR A 117 -15.45 -19.95 2.46
C THR A 117 -15.38 -21.44 2.12
N LEU A 118 -14.85 -21.77 0.94
CA LEU A 118 -14.73 -23.14 0.44
C LEU A 118 -13.35 -23.75 0.71
N PHE A 119 -12.31 -22.91 0.69
CA PHE A 119 -10.92 -23.34 0.82
C PHE A 119 -10.18 -22.52 1.89
N PRO A 120 -9.21 -23.13 2.60
CA PRO A 120 -8.39 -22.37 3.53
C PRO A 120 -7.55 -21.33 2.80
N ALA A 121 -7.35 -20.17 3.44
CA ALA A 121 -6.47 -19.14 2.90
C ALA A 121 -5.03 -19.66 2.76
N PRO A 122 -4.35 -19.38 1.64
CA PRO A 122 -2.93 -19.69 1.50
C PRO A 122 -2.14 -18.95 2.58
N SER A 123 -1.06 -19.56 3.08
CA SER A 123 -0.22 -18.91 4.08
C SER A 123 0.51 -17.70 3.47
N ALA A 124 0.65 -16.62 4.24
CA ALA A 124 1.40 -15.44 3.79
C ALA A 124 2.84 -15.80 3.41
N ARG A 125 3.46 -16.71 4.16
CA ARG A 125 4.77 -17.28 3.87
C ARG A 125 4.84 -17.91 2.47
N LEU A 126 3.85 -18.72 2.09
CA LEU A 126 3.83 -19.34 0.76
C LEU A 126 3.76 -18.27 -0.34
N LEU A 127 2.86 -17.30 -0.19
CA LEU A 127 2.67 -16.25 -1.20
C LEU A 127 3.92 -15.39 -1.36
N ASP A 128 4.54 -14.96 -0.25
CA ASP A 128 5.71 -14.08 -0.28
C ASP A 128 6.96 -14.80 -0.83
N LEU A 129 7.10 -16.10 -0.58
CA LEU A 129 8.25 -16.88 -1.02
C LEU A 129 8.13 -17.38 -2.46
N CYS A 130 6.93 -17.78 -2.89
CA CYS A 130 6.72 -18.40 -4.19
C CYS A 130 6.36 -17.40 -5.30
N LEU A 131 5.82 -16.23 -4.95
CA LEU A 131 5.34 -15.25 -5.94
C LEU A 131 6.06 -13.89 -5.92
N PRO A 132 7.37 -13.78 -5.59
CA PRO A 132 8.04 -12.48 -5.52
C PRO A 132 8.15 -11.81 -6.89
N VAL A 133 8.32 -12.58 -7.97
CA VAL A 133 8.39 -12.05 -9.34
C VAL A 133 7.05 -11.45 -9.76
N LEU A 134 5.95 -12.13 -9.42
CA LEU A 134 4.62 -11.66 -9.75
C LEU A 134 4.25 -10.40 -8.95
N ASP A 135 4.58 -10.34 -7.66
CA ASP A 135 4.46 -9.12 -6.85
C ASP A 135 5.34 -7.99 -7.39
N GLY A 136 6.56 -8.32 -7.81
CA GLY A 136 7.46 -7.38 -8.46
C GLY A 136 6.84 -6.79 -9.73
N ALA A 137 6.16 -7.59 -10.55
CA ALA A 137 5.51 -7.15 -11.78
C ALA A 137 4.29 -6.26 -11.53
N THR A 138 3.42 -6.61 -10.57
CA THR A 138 2.26 -5.75 -10.22
C THR A 138 2.70 -4.40 -9.65
N ARG A 139 3.71 -4.40 -8.77
CA ARG A 139 4.31 -3.16 -8.23
C ARG A 139 5.06 -2.38 -9.30
N THR A 140 5.70 -3.04 -10.26
CA THR A 140 6.30 -2.39 -11.43
C THR A 140 5.27 -1.57 -12.20
N ALA A 141 4.08 -2.14 -12.46
CA ALA A 141 3.01 -1.42 -13.13
C ALA A 141 2.60 -0.15 -12.37
N ALA A 142 2.51 -0.22 -11.04
CA ALA A 142 2.22 0.94 -10.19
C ALA A 142 3.35 1.98 -10.20
N THR A 143 4.61 1.55 -10.06
CA THR A 143 5.80 2.43 -10.12
C THR A 143 5.85 3.18 -11.45
N LEU A 144 5.71 2.47 -12.58
CA LEU A 144 5.72 3.08 -13.91
C LEU A 144 4.49 3.96 -14.15
N GLY A 145 3.34 3.61 -13.59
CA GLY A 145 2.16 4.47 -13.57
C GLY A 145 2.48 5.82 -12.93
N GLY A 146 3.12 5.84 -11.77
CA GLY A 146 3.56 7.06 -11.10
C GLY A 146 4.58 7.87 -11.91
N ILE A 147 5.56 7.20 -12.53
CA ILE A 147 6.51 7.86 -13.43
C ILE A 147 5.77 8.55 -14.59
N ASN A 148 4.82 7.86 -15.21
CA ASN A 148 4.05 8.37 -16.35
C ASN A 148 3.11 9.52 -15.96
N LEU A 149 2.57 9.53 -14.75
CA LEU A 149 1.78 10.67 -14.25
C LEU A 149 2.62 11.96 -14.23
N VAL A 150 3.88 11.86 -13.81
CA VAL A 150 4.80 13.01 -13.77
C VAL A 150 5.25 13.40 -15.19
N LEU A 151 5.70 12.45 -16.00
CA LEU A 151 6.23 12.72 -17.34
C LEU A 151 5.19 13.28 -18.31
N ASN A 152 3.92 12.89 -18.16
CA ASN A 152 2.82 13.37 -19.00
C ASN A 152 2.01 14.49 -18.34
N HIS A 153 2.53 15.09 -17.27
CA HIS A 153 1.82 16.15 -16.56
C HIS A 153 1.67 17.42 -17.40
N VAL A 154 0.52 18.11 -17.31
CA VAL A 154 0.25 19.32 -18.09
C VAL A 154 1.23 20.46 -17.77
N ASN A 155 1.58 20.62 -16.49
CA ASN A 155 2.57 21.60 -16.02
C ASN A 155 4.00 21.15 -16.38
N PRO A 156 4.75 21.92 -17.22
CA PRO A 156 6.13 21.61 -17.57
C PRO A 156 7.07 21.50 -16.38
N ALA A 157 6.88 22.29 -15.32
CA ALA A 157 7.72 22.26 -14.13
C ALA A 157 7.63 20.92 -13.37
N VAL A 158 6.45 20.28 -13.42
CA VAL A 158 6.26 18.93 -12.87
C VAL A 158 6.98 17.89 -13.74
N ARG A 159 6.83 17.97 -15.07
CA ARG A 159 7.51 17.07 -16.02
C ARG A 159 9.02 17.12 -15.91
N SER A 160 9.58 18.31 -15.66
CA SER A 160 11.01 18.53 -15.46
C SER A 160 11.46 18.36 -14.00
N SER A 161 10.64 17.76 -13.14
CA SER A 161 11.00 17.52 -11.74
C SER A 161 11.41 16.07 -11.54
N TRP A 162 12.72 15.84 -11.58
CA TRP A 162 13.34 14.56 -11.24
C TRP A 162 12.90 14.03 -9.86
N LEU A 163 12.87 14.92 -8.85
CA LEU A 163 12.47 14.52 -7.50
C LEU A 163 11.01 14.06 -7.46
N LEU A 164 10.09 14.79 -8.11
CA LEU A 164 8.69 14.38 -8.17
C LEU A 164 8.53 13.05 -8.91
N GLN A 165 9.29 12.80 -9.97
CA GLN A 165 9.25 11.52 -10.69
C GLN A 165 9.54 10.34 -9.75
N VAL A 166 10.60 10.43 -8.95
CA VAL A 166 10.97 9.37 -7.98
C VAL A 166 9.95 9.27 -6.84
N LEU A 167 9.52 10.40 -6.28
CA LEU A 167 8.57 10.44 -5.17
C LEU A 167 7.20 9.86 -5.59
N ILE A 168 6.64 10.31 -6.71
CA ILE A 168 5.32 9.87 -7.18
C ILE A 168 5.36 8.40 -7.58
N ALA A 169 6.44 7.93 -8.23
CA ALA A 169 6.61 6.50 -8.52
C ALA A 169 6.63 5.65 -7.25
N THR A 170 7.37 6.11 -6.23
CA THR A 170 7.46 5.45 -4.91
C THR A 170 6.09 5.41 -4.22
N ILE A 171 5.39 6.54 -4.19
CA ILE A 171 4.06 6.66 -3.58
C ILE A 171 3.03 5.80 -4.31
N SER A 172 3.05 5.79 -5.65
CA SER A 172 2.13 4.97 -6.44
C SER A 172 2.24 3.49 -6.09
N ALA A 173 3.45 2.98 -5.87
CA ALA A 173 3.69 1.57 -5.56
C ALA A 173 3.55 1.18 -4.08
N SER A 174 3.72 2.13 -3.14
CA SER A 174 3.78 1.84 -1.69
C SER A 174 2.69 2.52 -0.85
N GLY A 175 2.07 3.57 -1.37
CA GLY A 175 1.16 4.43 -0.63
C GLY A 175 -0.12 3.73 -0.18
N GLY A 176 -0.60 2.72 -0.91
CA GLY A 176 -1.84 2.01 -0.56
C GLY A 176 -1.77 1.35 0.83
N GLY A 177 -0.73 0.55 1.07
CA GLY A 177 -0.49 -0.08 2.37
C GLY A 177 -0.26 0.96 3.47
N ILE A 178 0.57 1.97 3.20
CA ILE A 178 0.87 3.05 4.16
C ILE A 178 -0.42 3.77 4.57
N SER A 179 -1.24 4.21 3.61
CA SER A 179 -2.52 4.88 3.88
C SER A 179 -3.49 3.98 4.66
N ALA A 180 -3.59 2.70 4.30
CA ALA A 180 -4.48 1.76 4.99
C ALA A 180 -4.10 1.55 6.46
N PHE A 181 -2.80 1.43 6.77
CA PHE A 181 -2.33 1.35 8.16
C PHE A 181 -2.49 2.68 8.90
N THR A 182 -2.12 3.80 8.28
CA THR A 182 -2.30 5.15 8.87
C THR A 182 -3.76 5.41 9.23
N LEU A 183 -4.72 4.98 8.40
CA LEU A 183 -6.15 5.12 8.67
C LEU A 183 -6.74 3.97 9.52
N ASN A 184 -5.90 3.00 9.89
CA ASN A 184 -6.27 1.79 10.63
C ASN A 184 -7.55 1.13 10.08
N VAL A 185 -7.64 0.99 8.76
CA VAL A 185 -8.87 0.53 8.09
C VAL A 185 -9.26 -0.92 8.40
N PHE A 186 -8.34 -1.65 9.04
CA PHE A 186 -8.45 -3.07 9.34
C PHE A 186 -9.13 -3.37 10.68
N ASP A 187 -9.20 -2.38 11.58
CA ASP A 187 -9.72 -2.57 12.92
C ASP A 187 -11.24 -2.73 12.90
N PRO A 188 -11.80 -3.84 13.38
CA PRO A 188 -13.23 -4.07 13.29
C PRO A 188 -14.05 -3.06 14.12
N VAL A 189 -13.49 -2.48 15.18
CA VAL A 189 -14.23 -1.58 16.10
C VAL A 189 -14.44 -0.18 15.51
N GLY A 190 -13.56 0.27 14.61
CA GLY A 190 -13.64 1.60 14.01
C GLY A 190 -12.36 1.94 13.26
N TRP A 191 -12.43 2.83 12.27
CA TRP A 191 -11.21 3.41 11.68
C TRP A 191 -10.65 4.46 12.64
N SER A 192 -9.34 4.61 12.65
CA SER A 192 -8.64 5.55 13.53
C SER A 192 -7.33 5.98 12.90
N PHE A 193 -6.91 7.21 13.14
CA PHE A 193 -5.57 7.61 12.75
C PHE A 193 -4.53 6.91 13.63
N SER A 194 -3.53 6.32 13.00
CA SER A 194 -2.35 5.74 13.63
C SER A 194 -1.10 6.36 13.03
N THR A 195 0.02 6.23 13.73
CA THR A 195 1.31 6.68 13.22
C THR A 195 1.62 5.92 11.91
N PRO A 196 1.94 6.62 10.81
CA PRO A 196 2.30 5.98 9.56
C PRO A 196 3.40 4.93 9.77
N PRO A 197 3.28 3.72 9.19
CA PRO A 197 4.20 2.62 9.48
C PRO A 197 5.68 2.99 9.33
N PHE A 198 6.01 3.79 8.31
CA PHE A 198 7.38 4.20 8.02
C PHE A 198 8.05 5.07 9.08
N LEU A 199 7.26 5.68 9.98
CA LEU A 199 7.78 6.41 11.14
C LEU A 199 7.97 5.51 12.37
N THR A 200 7.42 4.28 12.33
CA THR A 200 7.50 3.30 13.42
C THR A 200 8.51 2.19 13.15
N PHE A 201 9.09 2.16 11.95
CA PHE A 201 10.00 1.11 11.55
C PHE A 201 11.29 1.15 12.38
N SER A 202 11.69 -0.02 12.85
CA SER A 202 12.89 -0.22 13.67
C SER A 202 13.99 -0.96 12.89
N ARG A 203 13.65 -1.59 11.76
CA ARG A 203 14.57 -2.39 10.96
C ARG A 203 14.54 -1.97 9.49
N LEU A 204 15.69 -1.99 8.82
CA LEU A 204 15.79 -1.68 7.38
C LEU A 204 14.88 -2.56 6.50
N VAL A 205 14.65 -3.82 6.89
CA VAL A 205 13.75 -4.73 6.17
C VAL A 205 12.32 -4.22 6.07
N GLU A 206 11.88 -3.40 7.04
CA GLU A 206 10.54 -2.81 7.07
C GLU A 206 10.43 -1.65 6.08
N PHE A 207 11.54 -0.94 5.82
CA PHE A 207 11.63 0.11 4.79
C PHE A 207 11.62 -0.42 3.35
N THR A 208 11.72 -1.74 3.14
CA THR A 208 11.74 -2.35 1.80
C THR A 208 10.56 -1.90 0.94
N ASP A 209 9.38 -1.70 1.53
CA ASP A 209 8.17 -1.28 0.81
C ASP A 209 8.32 0.10 0.14
N ILE A 210 9.19 0.95 0.67
CA ILE A 210 9.51 2.29 0.15
C ILE A 210 10.78 2.24 -0.70
N LEU A 211 11.83 1.58 -0.20
CA LEU A 211 13.14 1.56 -0.86
C LEU A 211 13.10 0.83 -2.20
N ALA A 212 12.38 -0.30 -2.29
CA ALA A 212 12.32 -1.08 -3.53
C ALA A 212 11.78 -0.27 -4.73
N PRO A 213 10.57 0.34 -4.66
CA PRO A 213 10.09 1.15 -5.77
C PRO A 213 10.89 2.44 -5.99
N MET A 214 11.48 3.03 -4.94
CA MET A 214 12.37 4.19 -5.08
C MET A 214 13.62 3.86 -5.90
N ILE A 215 14.33 2.79 -5.53
CA ILE A 215 15.51 2.31 -6.25
C ILE A 215 15.14 1.91 -7.68
N ALA A 216 14.00 1.24 -7.86
CA ALA A 216 13.55 0.82 -9.17
C ALA A 216 13.17 2.02 -10.07
N ALA A 217 12.55 3.07 -9.52
CA ALA A 217 12.27 4.31 -10.24
C ALA A 217 13.55 5.03 -10.67
N LEU A 218 14.55 5.11 -9.78
CA LEU A 218 15.88 5.64 -10.09
C LEU A 218 16.56 4.83 -11.20
N ALA A 219 16.56 3.50 -11.09
CA ALA A 219 17.15 2.62 -12.09
C ALA A 219 16.45 2.79 -13.45
N PHE A 220 15.12 2.85 -13.48
CA PHE A 220 14.36 3.12 -14.69
C PHE A 220 14.77 4.44 -15.32
N GLY A 221 14.81 5.53 -14.54
CA GLY A 221 15.16 6.85 -15.04
C GLY A 221 16.60 6.93 -15.57
N VAL A 222 17.54 6.25 -14.90
CA VAL A 222 18.93 6.13 -15.36
C VAL A 222 19.02 5.39 -16.70
N VAL A 223 18.42 4.21 -16.82
CA VAL A 223 18.59 3.39 -18.05
C VAL A 223 17.77 3.90 -19.23
N THR A 224 16.70 4.65 -18.97
CA THR A 224 15.85 5.26 -20.03
C THR A 224 16.20 6.71 -20.31
N GLN A 225 17.06 7.34 -19.50
CA GLN A 225 17.35 8.77 -19.54
C GLN A 225 16.06 9.62 -19.52
N SER A 226 15.10 9.24 -18.66
CA SER A 226 13.77 9.87 -18.60
C SER A 226 13.79 11.34 -18.14
N HIS A 227 14.94 11.83 -17.65
CA HIS A 227 15.15 13.20 -17.22
C HIS A 227 16.63 13.61 -17.42
N PRO A 228 16.93 14.84 -17.87
CA PRO A 228 18.32 15.29 -18.11
C PRO A 228 19.27 15.17 -16.90
N ALA A 229 18.74 15.29 -15.68
CA ALA A 229 19.52 15.12 -14.45
C ALA A 229 20.15 13.72 -14.32
N TYR A 230 19.57 12.67 -14.92
CA TYR A 230 20.16 11.33 -14.90
C TYR A 230 21.42 11.24 -15.76
N THR A 231 21.57 12.09 -16.78
CA THR A 231 22.77 12.11 -17.62
C THR A 231 23.99 12.51 -16.79
N ASN A 232 23.84 13.52 -15.92
CA ASN A 232 24.89 13.95 -15.00
C ASN A 232 25.26 12.82 -14.02
N LEU A 233 24.26 12.10 -13.53
CA LEU A 233 24.44 11.01 -12.57
C LEU A 233 25.18 9.81 -13.18
N VAL A 234 24.90 9.48 -14.44
CA VAL A 234 25.63 8.45 -15.19
C VAL A 234 27.06 8.87 -15.48
N GLN A 235 27.28 10.13 -15.87
CA GLN A 235 28.61 10.64 -16.18
C GLN A 235 29.52 10.74 -14.93
N SER A 236 28.95 11.00 -13.75
CA SER A 236 29.71 11.16 -12.52
C SER A 236 30.00 9.84 -11.77
N SER A 237 29.50 8.70 -12.24
CA SER A 237 29.51 7.47 -11.45
C SER A 237 30.14 6.27 -12.14
N SER A 238 30.70 5.39 -11.31
CA SER A 238 31.12 4.01 -11.61
C SER A 238 29.98 3.10 -12.10
N LEU A 239 28.74 3.60 -12.20
CA LEU A 239 27.62 2.89 -12.82
C LEU A 239 27.86 2.61 -14.31
N THR A 240 28.67 3.44 -14.99
CA THR A 240 29.06 3.21 -16.39
C THR A 240 29.79 1.88 -16.58
N SER A 241 30.68 1.51 -15.65
CA SER A 241 31.36 0.21 -15.72
C SER A 241 30.41 -0.96 -15.43
N LEU A 242 29.49 -0.79 -14.49
CA LEU A 242 28.49 -1.79 -14.11
C LEU A 242 27.45 -2.03 -15.22
N LEU A 243 27.12 -0.98 -15.97
CA LEU A 243 26.27 -1.06 -17.17
C LEU A 243 27.02 -1.52 -18.42
N GLY A 244 28.33 -1.74 -18.34
CA GLY A 244 29.16 -2.19 -19.45
C GLY A 244 29.39 -1.15 -20.54
N VAL A 245 29.15 0.13 -20.23
CA VAL A 245 29.31 1.24 -21.18
C VAL A 245 30.59 2.00 -20.81
N HIS A 246 31.73 1.48 -21.25
CA HIS A 246 33.02 2.16 -21.07
C HIS A 246 33.21 3.24 -22.14
N GLY A 247 33.46 4.48 -21.71
CA GLY A 247 34.01 5.55 -22.56
C GLY A 247 33.03 6.31 -23.47
N ALA A 248 31.79 5.86 -23.64
CA ALA A 248 30.80 6.59 -24.42
C ALA A 248 29.96 7.51 -23.53
N LYS A 249 29.93 8.82 -23.86
CA LYS A 249 28.89 9.73 -23.34
C LYS A 249 27.55 9.13 -23.73
N MET A 250 26.76 8.65 -22.77
CA MET A 250 25.39 8.18 -23.02
C MET A 250 24.53 9.35 -23.48
N SER A 251 24.47 9.59 -24.78
CA SER A 251 23.53 10.53 -25.41
C SER A 251 22.18 9.88 -25.71
N ALA A 252 22.09 8.55 -25.59
CA ALA A 252 20.90 7.77 -25.88
C ALA A 252 20.50 6.88 -24.70
N PRO A 253 19.20 6.54 -24.55
CA PRO A 253 18.73 5.55 -23.59
C PRO A 253 19.49 4.23 -23.73
N ALA A 254 19.97 3.70 -22.61
CA ALA A 254 20.68 2.43 -22.58
C ALA A 254 19.74 1.28 -22.93
N PHE A 255 18.52 1.31 -22.38
CA PHE A 255 17.51 0.26 -22.49
C PHE A 255 16.26 0.77 -23.21
N SER A 256 15.60 -0.13 -23.96
CA SER A 256 14.23 0.10 -24.42
C SER A 256 13.26 0.16 -23.23
N PRO A 257 12.08 0.80 -23.38
CA PRO A 257 11.09 0.87 -22.31
C PRO A 257 10.70 -0.48 -21.71
N ASP A 258 10.57 -1.53 -22.54
CA ASP A 258 10.20 -2.87 -22.06
C ASP A 258 11.33 -3.55 -21.28
N ARG A 259 12.59 -3.36 -21.71
CA ARG A 259 13.76 -3.85 -20.96
C ARG A 259 13.93 -3.10 -19.64
N ALA A 260 13.66 -1.80 -19.63
CA ALA A 260 13.67 -0.99 -18.41
C ALA A 260 12.56 -1.43 -17.44
N ARG A 261 11.36 -1.73 -17.94
CA ARG A 261 10.26 -2.31 -17.14
C ARG A 261 10.66 -3.66 -16.54
N ALA A 262 11.27 -4.54 -17.33
CA ALA A 262 11.80 -5.82 -16.84
C ALA A 262 12.85 -5.64 -15.73
N LEU A 263 13.72 -4.63 -15.84
CA LEU A 263 14.70 -4.30 -14.81
C LEU A 263 14.02 -3.83 -13.51
N VAL A 264 13.00 -2.97 -13.61
CA VAL A 264 12.20 -2.54 -12.45
C VAL A 264 11.57 -3.74 -11.74
N THR A 265 11.01 -4.69 -12.51
CA THR A 265 10.45 -5.93 -11.96
C THR A 265 11.50 -6.75 -11.23
N LEU A 266 12.68 -6.92 -11.82
CA LEU A 266 13.78 -7.66 -11.19
C LEU A 266 14.17 -7.02 -9.85
N ILE A 267 14.40 -5.71 -9.82
CA ILE A 267 14.79 -4.98 -8.61
C ILE A 267 13.75 -5.16 -7.50
N ILE A 268 12.47 -4.89 -7.81
CA ILE A 268 11.40 -4.99 -6.81
C ILE A 268 11.25 -6.45 -6.35
N ALA A 269 11.22 -7.41 -7.27
CA ALA A 269 11.09 -8.84 -6.93
C ALA A 269 12.22 -9.31 -6.01
N THR A 270 13.47 -8.93 -6.30
CA THR A 270 14.63 -9.28 -5.48
C THR A 270 14.53 -8.67 -4.08
N CYS A 271 14.16 -7.39 -3.97
CA CYS A 271 13.97 -6.73 -2.67
C CYS A 271 12.89 -7.41 -1.83
N PHE A 272 11.73 -7.72 -2.43
CA PHE A 272 10.63 -8.36 -1.72
C PHE A 272 10.90 -9.83 -1.39
N TRP A 273 11.62 -10.55 -2.25
CA TRP A 273 12.10 -11.89 -1.93
C TRP A 273 13.06 -11.88 -0.74
N ALA A 274 14.03 -10.95 -0.72
CA ALA A 274 14.96 -10.80 0.40
C ALA A 274 14.21 -10.45 1.70
N LYS A 275 13.22 -9.54 1.64
CA LYS A 275 12.32 -9.26 2.77
C LYS A 275 11.63 -10.53 3.24
N ALA A 276 11.06 -11.32 2.33
CA ALA A 276 10.36 -12.55 2.66
C ALA A 276 11.27 -13.61 3.31
N MET A 277 12.51 -13.76 2.83
CA MET A 277 13.53 -14.61 3.46
C MET A 277 13.77 -14.18 4.92
N VAL A 278 14.00 -12.88 5.14
CA VAL A 278 14.27 -12.35 6.48
C VAL A 278 13.05 -12.54 7.39
N THR A 279 11.85 -12.18 6.92
CA THR A 279 10.62 -12.23 7.74
C THR A 279 10.17 -13.65 8.05
N HIS A 280 10.27 -14.59 7.11
CA HIS A 280 9.67 -15.91 7.25
C HIS A 280 10.65 -17.03 7.59
N LEU A 281 11.94 -16.88 7.29
CA LEU A 281 12.95 -17.93 7.50
C LEU A 281 13.97 -17.56 8.58
N LEU A 282 14.38 -16.29 8.66
CA LEU A 282 15.47 -15.87 9.54
C LEU A 282 15.01 -15.19 10.83
N ALA A 283 13.84 -14.55 10.83
CA ALA A 283 13.33 -13.90 12.02
C ALA A 283 12.99 -14.96 13.08
N PRO A 284 13.56 -14.86 14.30
CA PRO A 284 13.22 -15.78 15.37
C PRO A 284 11.71 -15.68 15.63
N VAL A 285 11.05 -16.84 15.69
CA VAL A 285 9.64 -16.94 16.07
C VAL A 285 9.53 -16.36 17.46
N THR A 286 9.11 -15.10 17.54
CA THR A 286 8.89 -14.47 18.84
C THR A 286 7.63 -15.14 19.38
N PRO A 287 7.71 -15.91 20.48
CA PRO A 287 6.52 -16.51 21.06
C PRO A 287 5.53 -15.37 21.32
N PRO A 288 4.22 -15.59 21.06
CA PRO A 288 3.21 -14.56 21.30
C PRO A 288 3.42 -14.07 22.74
N ALA A 289 3.71 -12.77 22.90
CA ALA A 289 3.96 -12.19 24.20
C ALA A 289 2.80 -12.60 25.09
N SER A 290 3.05 -13.50 26.05
CA SER A 290 2.04 -13.94 26.99
C SER A 290 1.49 -12.65 27.59
N ALA A 291 0.18 -12.45 27.47
CA ALA A 291 -0.47 -11.22 27.93
C ALA A 291 -0.10 -11.02 29.40
N SER A 292 0.94 -10.24 29.64
CA SER A 292 1.35 -9.81 30.95
C SER A 292 0.20 -8.95 31.42
N THR A 293 -0.62 -9.53 32.29
CA THR A 293 -1.66 -8.87 33.06
C THR A 293 -1.00 -7.92 34.04
N SER A 294 -0.20 -6.98 33.55
CA SER A 294 0.12 -5.76 34.29
C SER A 294 -1.15 -4.92 34.27
N VAL A 295 -2.08 -5.29 35.14
CA VAL A 295 -3.08 -4.37 35.66
C VAL A 295 -2.26 -3.30 36.37
N LYS A 296 -1.87 -2.27 35.60
CA LYS A 296 -1.36 -1.04 36.17
C LYS A 296 -2.54 -0.47 36.95
N LYS A 297 -2.60 -0.79 38.25
CA LYS A 297 -3.43 -0.07 39.23
C LYS A 297 -3.07 1.39 39.04
N ILE A 298 -3.89 2.11 38.29
CA ILE A 298 -3.90 3.56 38.32
C ILE A 298 -4.30 3.88 39.76
N ALA A 299 -3.31 4.16 40.59
CA ALA A 299 -3.53 4.65 41.93
C ALA A 299 -4.39 5.91 41.78
N ALA A 300 -5.61 5.83 42.31
CA ALA A 300 -6.48 6.99 42.38
C ALA A 300 -5.70 8.13 43.08
N PRO A 301 -5.76 9.37 42.56
CA PRO A 301 -5.17 10.49 43.26
C PRO A 301 -5.77 10.55 44.66
N ALA A 302 -4.89 10.55 45.67
CA ALA A 302 -5.28 10.69 47.06
C ALA A 302 -6.10 11.97 47.20
N ARG A 303 -7.41 11.82 47.45
CA ARG A 303 -8.29 12.89 47.88
C ARG A 303 -7.74 13.41 49.20
N SER A 304 -7.15 14.59 49.18
CA SER A 304 -6.85 15.33 50.40
C SER A 304 -8.17 15.65 51.10
N SER A 305 -8.27 15.20 52.34
CA SER A 305 -9.35 15.49 53.26
C SER A 305 -9.27 16.97 53.68
N GLY A 306 -9.96 17.83 52.94
CA GLY A 306 -10.26 19.22 53.32
C GLY A 306 -11.68 19.32 53.87
N SER A 307 -11.77 19.69 55.14
CA SER A 307 -12.96 19.85 55.99
C SER A 307 -13.88 21.02 55.57
N ARG A 308 -15.21 20.81 55.66
CA ARG A 308 -16.33 21.78 55.91
C ARG A 308 -16.55 22.90 54.86
N ALA A 309 -17.75 23.40 54.55
CA ALA A 309 -19.09 23.36 55.17
C ALA A 309 -20.20 23.67 54.13
N SER A 310 -21.45 23.46 54.58
CA SER A 310 -22.72 24.08 54.16
C SER A 310 -23.35 23.77 52.79
N THR A 311 -24.40 22.96 52.86
CA THR A 311 -25.69 23.06 52.15
C THR A 311 -26.11 24.52 51.89
N PRO A 312 -26.82 24.83 50.77
CA PRO A 312 -28.27 24.62 50.77
C PRO A 312 -28.97 24.33 49.41
N SER A 313 -30.14 23.71 49.55
CA SER A 313 -31.40 23.89 48.83
C SER A 313 -31.51 23.73 47.31
N THR A 314 -32.27 22.69 46.95
CA THR A 314 -33.08 22.48 45.75
C THR A 314 -33.95 23.69 45.37
N PRO A 315 -34.14 23.95 44.06
CA PRO A 315 -35.50 23.97 43.49
C PRO A 315 -35.56 23.19 42.15
N SER A 316 -36.46 22.22 42.01
CA SER A 316 -37.85 22.38 41.53
C SER A 316 -37.97 22.76 40.04
N THR A 317 -38.29 21.73 39.25
CA THR A 317 -39.17 21.69 38.07
C THR A 317 -39.34 22.92 37.18
N ARG A 318 -39.03 22.78 35.88
CA ARG A 318 -39.99 23.20 34.83
C ARG A 318 -39.81 22.47 33.51
N SER A 319 -40.81 21.65 33.18
CA SER A 319 -41.16 21.21 31.84
C SER A 319 -41.46 22.42 30.95
N ARG A 320 -40.89 22.47 29.75
CA ARG A 320 -41.39 23.34 28.67
C ARG A 320 -41.40 22.58 27.35
N LYS A 321 -42.56 21.99 27.09
CA LYS A 321 -43.08 21.69 25.74
C LYS A 321 -43.18 23.01 24.98
N ALA A 322 -42.60 23.10 23.79
CA ALA A 322 -42.97 24.10 22.80
C ALA A 322 -43.05 23.42 21.44
N ALA A 323 -44.28 23.31 20.96
CA ALA A 323 -44.61 23.08 19.58
C ALA A 323 -44.18 24.32 18.78
N ASN A 324 -43.73 24.12 17.53
CA ASN A 324 -44.00 25.09 16.49
C ASN A 324 -44.40 24.36 15.21
N LYS A 325 -45.59 24.71 14.78
CA LYS A 325 -46.21 24.49 13.48
C LYS A 325 -46.09 25.82 12.71
N VAL A 326 -46.25 25.76 11.39
CA VAL A 326 -46.65 26.82 10.42
C VAL A 326 -45.57 27.11 9.34
N GLU A 327 -45.84 26.49 8.19
CA GLU A 327 -45.96 27.03 6.81
C GLU A 327 -44.92 28.02 6.26
N ALA A 328 -44.27 27.64 5.16
CA ALA A 328 -44.67 28.01 3.79
C ALA A 328 -44.13 26.96 2.80
#